data_AF-A0A5C6Q6T9-F1
#
_entry.id   AF-A0A5C6Q6T9-F1
#
_cell.length_a   1.000
_cell.length_b   1.000
_cell.length_c   1.000
_cell.angle_alpha   90.00
_cell.angle_beta   90.00
_cell.angle_gamma   90.00
#
_symmetry.space_group_name_H-M   'P 1'
#
loop_
_entity.id
_entity.type
_entity.pdbx_description
1 polymer ?
#
loop_
_entity_poly.entity_id
_entity_poly.type
_entity_poly.pdbx_seq_one_letter_code
_entity_poly.pdbx_strand_id
1 'polypeptide(L)'
;MKSINTLKQSKKNQQGFTLIELVIVIVILGILAVTVVPKYINLTAEANTATLQAVKGSLEGASALVYSKSIVAGNQGEESASITLTDGDPLFISYGYPVVPTSTLVEEYWRRLINLDDGFVINSNNSGAILTIYPASMGAPANLTSPCLVTYKGAVGQNIAPVIRIFDCI
;
A
#
# COMPACT_ATOMS: atom_id res chain seq x y z
N MET A 1 75.91 25.23 6.88
CA MET A 1 75.66 23.78 6.77
C MET A 1 74.14 23.56 6.74
N LYS A 2 73.54 23.38 5.56
CA LYS A 2 72.14 22.96 5.41
C LYS A 2 72.01 22.18 4.11
N SER A 3 71.88 20.86 4.24
CA SER A 3 71.65 19.93 3.13
C SER A 3 70.29 20.19 2.50
N ILE A 4 70.24 20.26 1.17
CA ILE A 4 69.00 20.26 0.39
C ILE A 4 68.82 18.85 -0.14
N ASN A 5 67.82 18.13 0.39
CA ASN A 5 67.44 16.79 -0.10
C ASN A 5 66.65 16.92 -1.42
N THR A 6 67.18 16.31 -2.48
CA THR A 6 66.53 16.19 -3.78
C THR A 6 65.44 15.12 -3.72
N LEU A 7 64.17 15.53 -3.62
CA LEU A 7 63.03 14.62 -3.72
C LEU A 7 62.83 14.21 -5.19
N LYS A 8 63.31 13.01 -5.53
CA LYS A 8 63.11 12.35 -6.82
C LYS A 8 61.62 12.04 -7.00
N GLN A 9 60.89 12.88 -7.75
CA GLN A 9 59.50 12.62 -8.11
C GLN A 9 59.40 11.41 -9.06
N SER A 10 58.76 10.35 -8.57
CA SER A 10 58.34 9.21 -9.40
C SER A 10 57.09 9.61 -10.18
N LYS A 11 57.20 9.77 -11.50
CA LYS A 11 56.04 9.93 -12.40
C LYS A 11 55.19 8.66 -12.30
N LYS A 12 54.04 8.73 -11.63
CA LYS A 12 52.99 7.72 -11.76
C LYS A 12 52.44 7.84 -13.19
N ASN A 13 52.58 6.77 -13.99
CA ASN A 13 51.93 6.69 -15.30
C ASN A 13 50.42 6.79 -15.10
N GLN A 14 49.82 7.91 -15.54
CA GLN A 14 48.37 8.00 -15.70
C GLN A 14 48.01 7.16 -16.94
N GLN A 15 47.60 5.91 -16.72
CA GLN A 15 46.92 5.12 -17.73
C GLN A 15 45.53 5.73 -17.92
N GLY A 16 45.35 6.51 -18.99
CA GLY A 16 44.03 6.98 -19.40
C GLY A 16 43.21 5.83 -20.00
N PHE A 17 41.89 5.83 -19.75
CA PHE A 17 40.96 4.96 -20.46
C PHE A 17 41.03 5.24 -21.96
N THR A 18 40.95 4.20 -22.78
CA THR A 18 40.89 4.35 -24.23
C THR A 18 39.51 4.87 -24.65
N LEU A 19 39.45 5.65 -25.74
CA LEU A 19 38.16 6.11 -26.28
C LEU A 19 37.25 4.94 -26.67
N ILE A 20 37.85 3.84 -27.15
CA ILE A 20 37.10 2.65 -27.55
C ILE A 20 36.48 1.92 -26.34
N GLU A 21 37.18 1.84 -25.20
CA GLU A 21 36.61 1.29 -23.97
C GLU A 21 35.37 2.07 -23.54
N LEU A 22 35.42 3.40 -23.60
CA LEU A 22 34.27 4.23 -23.23
C LEU A 22 33.09 4.03 -24.20
N VAL A 23 33.36 3.95 -25.52
CA VAL A 23 32.31 3.72 -26.53
C VAL A 23 31.65 2.35 -26.38
N ILE A 24 32.42 1.29 -26.12
CA ILE A 24 31.86 -0.05 -25.96
C ILE A 24 30.97 -0.10 -24.70
N VAL A 25 31.38 0.54 -23.61
CA VAL A 25 30.58 0.58 -22.37
C VAL A 25 29.23 1.25 -22.60
N ILE A 26 29.18 2.42 -23.26
CA ILE A 26 27.90 3.09 -23.51
C ILE A 26 27.00 2.31 -24.48
N VAL A 27 27.57 1.59 -25.44
CA VAL A 27 26.81 0.73 -26.36
C VAL A 27 26.19 -0.45 -25.60
N ILE A 28 26.95 -1.11 -24.73
CA ILE A 28 26.44 -2.22 -23.90
C ILE A 28 25.33 -1.70 -22.97
N LEU A 29 25.55 -0.58 -22.28
CA LEU A 29 24.54 0.02 -21.40
C LEU A 29 23.28 0.43 -22.17
N GLY A 30 23.41 0.91 -23.42
CA GLY A 30 22.29 1.23 -24.28
C GLY A 30 21.42 0.02 -24.61
N ILE A 31 22.02 -1.13 -24.95
CA ILE A 31 21.29 -2.37 -25.24
C ILE A 31 20.60 -2.90 -23.98
N LEU A 32 21.29 -2.90 -22.84
CA LEU A 32 20.72 -3.36 -21.58
C LEU A 32 19.53 -2.49 -21.13
N ALA A 33 19.63 -1.17 -21.28
CA ALA A 33 18.56 -0.25 -20.90
C ALA A 33 17.26 -0.51 -21.67
N VAL A 34 17.33 -0.69 -22.99
CA VAL A 34 16.13 -0.89 -23.84
C VAL A 34 15.40 -2.19 -23.49
N THR A 35 16.13 -3.25 -23.14
CA THR A 35 15.53 -4.56 -22.84
C THR A 35 14.95 -4.64 -21.42
N VAL A 36 15.51 -3.90 -20.45
CA VAL A 36 15.12 -4.00 -19.03
C VAL A 36 13.92 -3.11 -18.68
N VAL A 37 13.80 -1.92 -19.30
CA VAL A 37 12.78 -0.92 -18.95
C VAL A 37 11.33 -1.44 -19.04
N PRO A 38 10.88 -2.12 -20.11
CA PRO A 38 9.48 -2.56 -20.23
C PRO A 38 9.09 -3.56 -19.12
N LYS A 39 10.02 -4.43 -18.73
CA LYS A 39 9.78 -5.42 -17.67
C LYS A 39 9.70 -4.75 -16.29
N TYR A 40 10.52 -3.74 -16.03
CA TYR A 40 10.56 -3.05 -14.74
C TYR A 40 9.23 -2.33 -14.41
N ILE A 41 8.59 -1.71 -15.41
CA ILE A 41 7.30 -1.01 -15.25
C ILE A 41 6.21 -1.99 -14.81
N ASN A 42 6.09 -3.13 -15.49
CA ASN A 42 5.09 -4.16 -15.14
C ASN A 42 5.32 -4.74 -13.74
N LEU A 43 6.58 -4.95 -13.34
CA LEU A 43 6.90 -5.48 -12.01
C LEU A 43 6.46 -4.55 -10.87
N THR A 44 6.50 -3.22 -11.10
CA THR A 44 6.07 -2.26 -10.08
C THR A 44 4.54 -2.27 -9.92
N ALA A 45 3.81 -2.31 -11.04
CA ALA A 45 2.35 -2.45 -11.01
C ALA A 45 1.90 -3.77 -10.37
N GLU A 46 2.56 -4.88 -10.70
CA GLU A 46 2.32 -6.19 -10.08
C GLU A 46 2.63 -6.18 -8.58
N ALA A 47 3.74 -5.56 -8.17
CA ALA A 47 4.11 -5.44 -6.77
C ALA A 47 3.07 -4.64 -5.96
N ASN A 48 2.63 -3.49 -6.48
CA ASN A 48 1.58 -2.69 -5.84
C ASN A 48 0.24 -3.44 -5.81
N THR A 49 -0.09 -4.19 -6.86
CA THR A 49 -1.29 -5.03 -6.87
C THR A 49 -1.20 -6.12 -5.80
N ALA A 50 -0.03 -6.76 -5.64
CA ALA A 50 0.19 -7.76 -4.60
C ALA A 50 0.09 -7.18 -3.18
N THR A 51 0.57 -5.95 -2.94
CA THR A 51 0.38 -5.30 -1.65
C THR A 51 -1.09 -4.97 -1.39
N LEU A 52 -1.85 -4.53 -2.40
CA LEU A 52 -3.30 -4.34 -2.29
C LEU A 52 -4.05 -5.66 -2.02
N GLN A 53 -3.59 -6.78 -2.58
CA GLN A 53 -4.11 -8.10 -2.22
C GLN A 53 -3.87 -8.42 -0.73
N ALA A 54 -2.71 -8.06 -0.19
CA ALA A 54 -2.46 -8.19 1.25
C ALA A 54 -3.40 -7.29 2.08
N VAL A 55 -3.61 -6.05 1.66
CA VAL A 55 -4.57 -5.12 2.30
C VAL A 55 -5.98 -5.70 2.31
N LYS A 56 -6.45 -6.27 1.19
CA LYS A 56 -7.73 -6.98 1.13
C LYS A 56 -7.78 -8.12 2.14
N GLY A 57 -6.75 -8.94 2.22
CA GLY A 57 -6.67 -10.02 3.22
C GLY A 57 -6.77 -9.49 4.65
N SER A 58 -6.15 -8.34 4.95
CA SER A 58 -6.29 -7.67 6.25
C SER A 58 -7.72 -7.20 6.52
N LEU A 59 -8.40 -6.64 5.51
CA LEU A 59 -9.80 -6.22 5.64
C LEU A 59 -10.75 -7.41 5.86
N GLU A 60 -10.54 -8.51 5.13
CA GLU A 60 -11.30 -9.76 5.32
C GLU A 60 -11.07 -10.34 6.72
N GLY A 61 -9.81 -10.41 7.16
CA GLY A 61 -9.45 -10.86 8.50
C GLY A 61 -10.06 -10.00 9.61
N ALA A 62 -9.94 -8.68 9.51
CA ALA A 62 -10.53 -7.74 10.45
C ALA A 62 -12.06 -7.89 10.52
N SER A 63 -12.71 -8.02 9.35
CA SER A 63 -14.16 -8.22 9.26
C SER A 63 -14.61 -9.52 9.93
N ALA A 64 -13.87 -10.62 9.71
CA ALA A 64 -14.15 -11.91 10.34
C ALA A 64 -13.96 -11.88 11.86
N LEU A 65 -12.93 -11.18 12.36
CA LEU A 65 -12.69 -11.02 13.80
C LEU A 65 -13.80 -10.18 14.48
N VAL A 66 -14.21 -9.08 13.85
CA VAL A 66 -15.30 -8.23 14.34
C VAL A 66 -16.62 -9.00 14.35
N TYR A 67 -16.91 -9.75 13.28
CA TYR A 67 -18.07 -10.64 13.21
C TYR A 67 -18.06 -11.72 14.29
N SER A 68 -16.90 -12.32 14.56
CA SER A 68 -16.75 -13.30 15.64
C SER A 68 -17.05 -12.70 17.02
N LYS A 69 -16.58 -11.48 17.28
CA LYS A 69 -16.91 -10.74 18.52
C LYS A 69 -18.40 -10.40 18.60
N SER A 70 -19.02 -10.05 17.48
CA SER A 70 -20.45 -9.76 17.40
C SER A 70 -21.32 -10.98 17.70
N ILE A 71 -20.94 -12.17 17.21
CA ILE A 71 -21.61 -13.43 17.57
C ILE A 71 -21.54 -13.68 19.07
N VAL A 72 -20.37 -13.47 19.70
CA VAL A 72 -20.20 -13.64 21.15
C VAL A 72 -21.06 -12.63 21.93
N ALA A 73 -21.20 -11.41 21.41
CA ALA A 73 -22.07 -10.39 21.99
C ALA A 73 -23.57 -10.62 21.70
N GLY A 74 -23.91 -11.54 20.78
CA GLY A 74 -25.29 -11.84 20.38
C GLY A 74 -25.96 -10.77 19.53
N ASN A 75 -25.19 -9.88 18.88
CA ASN A 75 -25.72 -8.74 18.13
C ASN A 75 -25.41 -8.80 16.62
N GLN A 76 -25.01 -9.95 16.09
CA GLN A 76 -24.65 -10.15 14.68
C GLN A 76 -25.81 -9.99 13.69
N GLY A 77 -27.06 -10.06 14.18
CA GLY A 77 -28.25 -9.87 13.37
C GLY A 77 -28.71 -8.41 13.30
N GLU A 78 -28.17 -7.53 14.13
CA GLU A 78 -28.66 -6.18 14.30
C GLU A 78 -28.16 -5.27 13.17
N GLU A 79 -29.05 -4.47 12.58
CA GLU A 79 -28.70 -3.52 11.52
C GLU A 79 -27.69 -2.48 12.01
N SER A 80 -27.78 -2.08 13.28
CA SER A 80 -26.86 -1.16 13.92
C SER A 80 -26.62 -1.59 15.35
N ALA A 81 -25.37 -1.89 15.69
CA ALA A 81 -24.95 -2.23 17.04
C ALA A 81 -23.51 -1.74 17.28
N SER A 82 -22.97 -2.03 18.46
CA SER A 82 -21.56 -1.81 18.76
C SER A 82 -20.98 -3.00 19.51
N ILE A 83 -19.69 -3.26 19.31
CA ILE A 83 -18.89 -4.18 20.12
C ILE A 83 -17.76 -3.41 20.79
N THR A 84 -17.29 -3.88 21.94
CA THR A 84 -16.11 -3.31 22.60
C THR A 84 -14.86 -4.08 22.16
N LEU A 85 -13.89 -3.35 21.62
CA LEU A 85 -12.57 -3.90 21.32
C LEU A 85 -11.69 -3.91 22.59
N THR A 86 -10.49 -4.48 22.49
CA THR A 86 -9.56 -4.60 23.63
C THR A 86 -9.04 -3.24 24.12
N ASP A 87 -9.16 -2.20 23.29
CA ASP A 87 -8.84 -0.81 23.65
C ASP A 87 -9.90 -0.15 24.56
N GLY A 88 -11.04 -0.81 24.79
CA GLY A 88 -12.12 -0.33 25.65
C GLY A 88 -13.12 0.58 24.94
N ASP A 89 -12.85 1.02 23.72
CA ASP A 89 -13.72 1.92 22.97
C ASP A 89 -14.72 1.15 22.11
N PRO A 90 -15.97 1.63 22.01
CA PRO A 90 -16.96 1.00 21.15
C PRO A 90 -16.54 1.09 19.67
N LEU A 91 -16.80 0.01 18.96
CA LEU A 91 -16.71 -0.10 17.51
C LEU A 91 -18.12 -0.31 16.97
N PHE A 92 -18.60 0.63 16.17
CA PHE A 92 -19.89 0.50 15.48
C PHE A 92 -19.84 -0.62 14.45
N ILE A 93 -20.90 -1.41 14.40
CA ILE A 93 -21.04 -2.55 13.49
C ILE A 93 -22.44 -2.53 12.86
N SER A 94 -22.55 -3.14 11.68
CA SER A 94 -23.81 -3.41 11.00
C SER A 94 -23.84 -4.86 10.57
N TYR A 95 -24.87 -5.60 11.00
CA TYR A 95 -25.01 -7.05 10.80
C TYR A 95 -23.76 -7.82 11.22
N GLY A 96 -23.15 -7.40 12.33
CA GLY A 96 -21.93 -7.98 12.88
C GLY A 96 -20.62 -7.58 12.22
N TYR A 97 -20.64 -6.83 11.13
CA TYR A 97 -19.42 -6.39 10.43
C TYR A 97 -19.07 -4.92 10.70
N PRO A 98 -17.80 -4.51 10.56
CA PRO A 98 -17.41 -3.10 10.69
C PRO A 98 -18.21 -2.19 9.75
N VAL A 99 -18.59 -1.01 10.23
CA VAL A 99 -19.18 0.02 9.37
C VAL A 99 -18.08 0.89 8.76
N VAL A 100 -18.42 1.60 7.69
CA VAL A 100 -17.59 2.71 7.22
C VAL A 100 -18.21 4.00 7.77
N PRO A 101 -17.56 4.65 8.76
CA PRO A 101 -18.11 5.87 9.34
C PRO A 101 -18.12 7.00 8.30
N THR A 102 -19.10 7.90 8.38
CA THR A 102 -19.25 9.04 7.46
C THR A 102 -18.55 10.31 7.97
N SER A 103 -17.62 10.17 8.92
CA SER A 103 -16.90 11.26 9.57
C SER A 103 -15.46 11.37 9.09
N THR A 104 -14.76 12.44 9.44
CA THR A 104 -13.32 12.61 9.19
C THR A 104 -12.43 11.61 9.94
N LEU A 105 -13.01 10.79 10.83
CA LEU A 105 -12.30 9.82 11.68
C LEU A 105 -12.23 8.41 11.09
N VAL A 106 -12.54 8.25 9.79
CA VAL A 106 -12.47 6.95 9.10
C VAL A 106 -11.11 6.28 9.25
N GLU A 107 -10.04 7.07 9.11
CA GLU A 107 -8.68 6.55 9.22
C GLU A 107 -8.41 5.99 10.62
N GLU A 108 -8.73 6.75 11.67
CA GLU A 108 -8.57 6.31 13.06
C GLU A 108 -9.39 5.04 13.36
N TYR A 109 -10.64 5.01 12.90
CA TYR A 109 -11.52 3.85 13.06
C TYR A 109 -10.91 2.59 12.43
N TRP A 110 -10.42 2.67 11.20
CA TRP A 110 -9.88 1.51 10.49
C TRP A 110 -8.47 1.12 10.95
N ARG A 111 -7.64 2.06 11.39
CA ARG A 111 -6.31 1.75 11.96
C ARG A 111 -6.39 0.93 13.26
N ARG A 112 -7.53 0.96 13.97
CA ARG A 112 -7.79 0.05 15.11
C ARG A 112 -8.03 -1.40 14.67
N LEU A 113 -8.43 -1.62 13.42
CA LEU A 113 -8.80 -2.92 12.88
C LEU A 113 -7.72 -3.54 12.00
N ILE A 114 -7.02 -2.72 11.21
CA ILE A 114 -5.98 -3.14 10.27
C ILE A 114 -4.69 -2.38 10.54
N ASN A 115 -3.57 -3.10 10.52
CA ASN A 115 -2.24 -2.50 10.67
C ASN A 115 -1.65 -2.25 9.29
N LEU A 116 -1.79 -1.02 8.80
CA LEU A 116 -1.17 -0.53 7.58
C LEU A 116 -0.14 0.53 7.93
N ASP A 117 0.99 0.53 7.21
CA ASP A 117 2.00 1.57 7.32
C ASP A 117 1.53 2.91 6.72
N ASP A 118 2.39 3.93 6.79
CA ASP A 118 2.12 5.26 6.25
C ASP A 118 2.17 5.31 4.71
N GLY A 119 2.49 4.19 4.06
CA GLY A 119 2.46 4.03 2.60
C GLY A 119 1.05 3.90 2.03
N PHE A 120 0.02 3.76 2.87
CA PHE A 120 -1.38 3.65 2.46
C PHE A 120 -2.23 4.79 3.02
N VAL A 121 -3.11 5.31 2.17
CA VAL A 121 -4.14 6.27 2.56
C VAL A 121 -5.47 5.55 2.70
N ILE A 122 -6.16 5.80 3.81
CA ILE A 122 -7.49 5.25 4.12
C ILE A 122 -8.50 6.40 4.05
N ASN A 123 -9.51 6.29 3.19
CA ASN A 123 -10.53 7.33 3.01
C ASN A 123 -11.93 6.71 2.88
N SER A 124 -12.98 7.52 2.98
CA SER A 124 -14.36 7.10 2.71
C SER A 124 -15.06 8.06 1.77
N ASN A 125 -16.04 7.56 1.02
CA ASN A 125 -16.96 8.42 0.28
C ASN A 125 -18.26 8.67 1.07
N ASN A 126 -18.70 9.93 1.14
CA ASN A 126 -19.94 10.29 1.84
C ASN A 126 -21.21 9.80 1.13
N SER A 127 -21.14 9.42 -0.16
CA SER A 127 -22.30 9.01 -0.96
C SER A 127 -22.59 7.51 -0.96
N GLY A 128 -21.93 6.71 -0.12
CA GLY A 128 -22.24 5.28 -0.05
C GLY A 128 -21.58 4.48 1.08
N ALA A 129 -20.91 5.13 2.03
CA ALA A 129 -20.16 4.48 3.10
C ALA A 129 -19.23 3.38 2.55
N ILE A 130 -18.51 3.71 1.48
CA ILE A 130 -17.49 2.84 0.89
C ILE A 130 -16.14 3.36 1.34
N LEU A 131 -15.40 2.50 2.04
CA LEU A 131 -14.01 2.72 2.39
C LEU A 131 -13.17 2.50 1.13
N THR A 132 -12.19 3.36 0.92
CA THR A 132 -11.21 3.25 -0.16
C THR A 132 -9.81 3.31 0.44
N ILE A 133 -8.96 2.35 0.09
CA ILE A 133 -7.56 2.28 0.49
C ILE A 133 -6.70 2.24 -0.77
N TYR A 134 -5.68 3.09 -0.83
CA TYR A 134 -4.76 3.18 -1.98
C TYR A 134 -3.35 3.60 -1.55
N PRO A 135 -2.32 3.31 -2.35
CA PRO A 135 -0.95 3.71 -2.02
C PRO A 135 -0.79 5.23 -2.06
N ALA A 136 -0.16 5.80 -1.03
CA ALA A 136 0.08 7.25 -0.91
C ALA A 136 0.91 7.81 -2.08
N SER A 137 1.77 7.00 -2.68
CA SER A 137 2.61 7.36 -3.82
C SER A 137 1.84 7.65 -5.11
N MET A 138 0.58 7.21 -5.22
CA MET A 138 -0.22 7.36 -6.44
C MET A 138 -1.18 8.57 -6.43
N GLY A 139 -1.25 9.30 -5.32
CA GLY A 139 -2.20 10.39 -5.16
C GLY A 139 -3.64 9.89 -5.01
N ALA A 140 -4.58 10.81 -4.76
CA ALA A 140 -5.98 10.45 -4.55
C ALA A 140 -6.64 9.92 -5.85
N PRO A 141 -7.37 8.80 -5.80
CA PRO A 141 -8.06 8.25 -6.96
C PRO A 141 -9.20 9.19 -7.40
N ALA A 142 -9.38 9.35 -8.71
CA ALA A 142 -10.41 10.23 -9.26
C ALA A 142 -11.83 9.68 -9.02
N ASN A 143 -11.97 8.35 -9.04
CA ASN A 143 -13.23 7.62 -8.86
C ASN A 143 -13.02 6.31 -8.09
N LEU A 144 -14.08 5.70 -7.57
CA LEU A 144 -14.05 4.41 -6.84
C LEU A 144 -13.68 3.20 -7.70
N THR A 145 -13.54 3.37 -9.01
CA THR A 145 -13.12 2.33 -9.97
C THR A 145 -11.77 2.64 -10.61
N SER A 146 -11.03 3.61 -10.06
CA SER A 146 -9.67 3.92 -10.53
C SER A 146 -8.76 2.72 -10.29
N PRO A 147 -7.71 2.53 -11.11
CA PRO A 147 -6.73 1.48 -10.86
C PRO A 147 -5.98 1.72 -9.53
N CYS A 148 -5.41 0.65 -8.99
CA CYS A 148 -4.57 0.64 -7.79
C CYS A 148 -5.28 1.10 -6.50
N LEU A 149 -6.44 0.52 -6.23
CA LEU A 149 -7.15 0.72 -4.96
C LEU A 149 -7.91 -0.53 -4.50
N VAL A 150 -8.19 -0.58 -3.20
CA VAL A 150 -9.10 -1.53 -2.59
C VAL A 150 -10.32 -0.77 -2.07
N THR A 151 -11.52 -1.29 -2.34
CA THR A 151 -12.76 -0.77 -1.75
C THR A 151 -13.36 -1.77 -0.78
N TYR A 152 -13.88 -1.28 0.33
CA TYR A 152 -14.70 -2.05 1.27
C TYR A 152 -16.09 -1.40 1.36
N LYS A 153 -17.13 -2.21 1.14
CA LYS A 153 -18.52 -1.84 1.38
C LYS A 153 -19.05 -2.74 2.50
N GLY A 154 -19.58 -2.11 3.55
CA GLY A 154 -20.17 -2.80 4.71
C GLY A 154 -21.32 -3.75 4.34
N ALA A 155 -21.66 -4.61 5.28
CA ALA A 155 -22.78 -5.54 5.14
C ALA A 155 -24.11 -4.80 4.93
N VAL A 156 -25.01 -5.38 4.13
CA VAL A 156 -26.33 -4.80 3.78
C VAL A 156 -27.50 -5.64 4.30
N GLY A 157 -27.22 -6.68 5.08
CA GLY A 157 -28.23 -7.56 5.66
C GLY A 157 -27.62 -8.67 6.51
N GLN A 158 -28.48 -9.36 7.25
CA GLN A 158 -28.07 -10.49 8.08
C GLN A 158 -27.45 -11.60 7.22
N ASN A 159 -26.34 -12.17 7.69
CA ASN A 159 -25.60 -13.22 6.99
C ASN A 159 -25.08 -12.81 5.59
N ILE A 160 -25.04 -11.51 5.28
CA ILE A 160 -24.44 -10.98 4.05
C ILE A 160 -23.10 -10.36 4.42
N ALA A 161 -22.01 -11.01 4.00
CA ALA A 161 -20.66 -10.49 4.21
C ALA A 161 -20.41 -9.17 3.47
N PRO A 162 -19.51 -8.31 3.98
CA PRO A 162 -19.11 -7.09 3.29
C PRO A 162 -18.45 -7.41 1.94
N VAL A 163 -18.57 -6.48 1.01
CA VAL A 163 -18.02 -6.62 -0.35
C VAL A 163 -16.68 -5.91 -0.40
N ILE A 164 -15.61 -6.69 -0.61
CA ILE A 164 -14.25 -6.16 -0.75
C ILE A 164 -13.78 -6.40 -2.18
N ARG A 165 -13.40 -5.32 -2.88
CA ARG A 165 -12.95 -5.36 -4.28
C ARG A 165 -11.57 -4.74 -4.41
N ILE A 166 -10.77 -5.31 -5.29
CA ILE A 166 -9.48 -4.76 -5.70
C ILE A 166 -9.62 -4.30 -7.14
N PHE A 167 -9.00 -3.17 -7.43
CA PHE A 167 -8.75 -2.67 -8.76
C PHE A 167 -7.24 -2.68 -8.96
N ASP A 168 -6.78 -3.56 -9.84
CA ASP A 168 -5.36 -3.80 -10.06
C ASP A 168 -4.65 -2.52 -10.53
N CYS A 169 -3.35 -2.41 -10.19
CA CYS A 169 -2.52 -1.30 -10.61
C CYS A 169 -2.10 -1.51 -12.08
N ILE A 170 -2.04 -0.43 -12.86
CA ILE A 170 -1.61 -0.42 -14.26
C ILE A 170 -0.45 0.55 -14.49
#